data_AF-A0A932X9W3-F1
#
_entry.id   AF-A0A932X9W3-F1
#
_cell.length_a   1.000
_cell.length_b   1.000
_cell.length_c   1.000
_cell.angle_alpha   90.00
_cell.angle_beta   90.00
_cell.angle_gamma   90.00
#
_symmetry.space_group_name_H-M   'P 1'
#
loop_
_entity.id
_entity.type
_entity.pdbx_description
1 polymer ?
#
loop_
_entity_poly.entity_id
_entity_poly.type
_entity_poly.pdbx_seq_one_letter_code
_entity_poly.pdbx_strand_id
1 'polypeptide(L)'
;MYKKILVAVDNSPVSDACCTAAVSLARAFGAEITGTHVYAARMHERRFHQMEATLPDQYLADRELERQRAIHDSLITLGLQLISECYLDALERRCQESEVPFVRKTFDGKNWEMLAQDINGSGYDLAVLGARGHGVTRRDAVGSVCLRVLRRTRVDTLVLKEPEVFKDGAGRGILVALDGSLEAFGALTVALALGRAFDRPVEAVAAYDPYFHYAVFHSMVEVLSPKAARLFRLKEQERLHEEIIDSGLARLYQTQLEVARGIAAADGVSLSTTLLAGRAADEVLAYAEQARPWLLLLGRIGAHSREEMDIGSVTEHLLRLASCNLLVASRRFSPPLELWGRSALRWTEEAETLLRGVPEQHRGALRLLVQRLALEQGHTVVTASLAREAMASLQPRPEQTKQMQEAALSVAVEALRKEPGRVYLCPRCRQAARKQRPAACPACGQDGRSFLTVEVDALEAAAAAQGGAGEARAFDGASLRWSQAALDGLVRVADSDARRSARLRIEKAARLAKMPVITLEFAQIHLPEARQ
;
A
#
# COMPACT_ATOMS: atom_id res chain seq x y z
N MET A 1 18.75 10.47 0.93
CA MET A 1 17.65 10.88 0.03
C MET A 1 17.95 10.42 -1.39
N TYR A 2 18.98 10.98 -2.01
CA TYR A 2 19.60 10.46 -3.22
C TYR A 2 20.96 9.86 -2.82
N LYS A 3 21.29 8.66 -3.33
CA LYS A 3 22.56 7.98 -3.10
C LYS A 3 23.34 7.80 -4.40
N LYS A 4 22.65 7.62 -5.53
CA LYS A 4 23.25 7.46 -6.85
C LYS A 4 22.61 8.39 -7.87
N ILE A 5 23.40 9.35 -8.38
CA ILE A 5 22.94 10.41 -9.30
C ILE A 5 23.57 10.19 -10.68
N LEU A 6 22.76 10.06 -11.72
CA LEU A 6 23.23 10.05 -13.10
C LEU A 6 23.26 11.47 -13.66
N VAL A 7 24.32 11.83 -14.38
CA VAL A 7 24.42 13.10 -15.13
C VAL A 7 24.74 12.79 -16.59
N ALA A 8 23.84 13.17 -17.49
CA ALA A 8 24.11 13.10 -18.92
C ALA A 8 24.88 14.35 -19.36
N VAL A 9 26.07 14.15 -19.93
CA VAL A 9 26.92 15.25 -20.39
C VAL A 9 26.89 15.36 -21.91
N ASP A 10 26.95 16.57 -22.46
CA ASP A 10 27.16 16.82 -23.89
C ASP A 10 28.03 18.05 -24.16
N ASN A 11 28.61 18.66 -23.12
CA ASN A 11 29.42 19.89 -23.14
C ASN A 11 28.65 21.16 -23.58
N SER A 12 27.32 21.12 -23.62
CA SER A 12 26.52 22.32 -23.80
C SER A 12 26.48 23.15 -22.51
N PRO A 13 26.22 24.47 -22.57
CA PRO A 13 26.12 25.31 -21.38
C PRO A 13 25.11 24.79 -20.33
N VAL A 14 24.03 24.16 -20.78
CA VAL A 14 23.02 23.58 -19.89
C VAL A 14 23.51 22.28 -19.27
N SER A 15 24.20 21.43 -20.04
CA SER A 15 24.84 20.22 -19.52
C SER A 15 25.94 20.55 -18.51
N ASP A 16 26.71 21.62 -18.73
CA ASP A 16 27.69 22.10 -17.78
C ASP A 16 27.04 22.49 -16.44
N ALA A 17 25.92 23.22 -16.50
CA ALA A 17 25.14 23.53 -15.30
C ALA A 17 24.55 22.29 -14.63
N CYS A 18 24.22 21.24 -15.39
CA CYS A 18 23.80 19.95 -14.83
C CYS A 18 24.90 19.33 -13.98
N CYS A 19 26.16 19.42 -14.43
CA CYS A 19 27.31 18.97 -13.67
C CYS A 19 27.41 19.72 -12.33
N THR A 20 27.29 21.04 -12.36
CA THR A 20 27.32 21.88 -11.14
C THR A 20 26.17 21.53 -10.19
N ALA A 21 24.94 21.43 -10.69
CA ALA A 21 23.78 21.07 -9.88
C ALA A 21 23.92 19.68 -9.26
N ALA A 22 24.40 18.70 -10.03
CA ALA A 22 24.60 17.34 -9.56
C ALA A 22 25.68 17.24 -8.47
N VAL A 23 26.80 17.94 -8.63
CA VAL A 23 27.85 18.01 -7.60
C VAL A 23 27.32 18.64 -6.31
N SER A 24 26.58 19.76 -6.41
CA SER A 24 25.95 20.38 -5.24
C SER A 24 24.97 19.45 -4.53
N LEU A 25 24.13 18.72 -5.27
CA LEU A 25 23.22 17.72 -4.72
C LEU A 25 23.97 16.54 -4.10
N ALA A 26 25.01 16.05 -4.76
CA ALA A 26 25.80 14.92 -4.28
C ALA A 26 26.52 15.25 -2.97
N ARG A 27 27.11 16.45 -2.85
CA ARG A 27 27.71 16.93 -1.60
C ARG A 27 26.68 17.04 -0.48
N ALA A 28 25.52 17.62 -0.77
CA ALA A 28 24.47 17.82 0.22
C ALA A 28 23.90 16.51 0.78
N PHE A 29 23.87 15.44 -0.03
CA PHE A 29 23.26 14.16 0.35
C PHE A 29 24.25 13.00 0.51
N GLY A 30 25.55 13.22 0.31
CA GLY A 30 26.57 12.17 0.32
C GLY A 30 26.37 11.12 -0.78
N ALA A 31 26.01 11.55 -1.99
CA ALA A 31 25.72 10.68 -3.13
C ALA A 31 26.95 10.45 -4.02
N GLU A 32 26.96 9.33 -4.76
CA GLU A 32 27.87 9.07 -5.87
C GLU A 32 27.29 9.62 -7.18
N ILE A 33 28.15 10.19 -8.02
CA ILE A 33 27.80 10.65 -9.37
C ILE A 33 28.27 9.63 -10.40
N THR A 34 27.36 9.24 -11.31
CA THR A 34 27.71 8.57 -12.56
C THR A 34 27.60 9.55 -13.72
N GLY A 35 28.72 9.88 -14.35
CA GLY A 35 28.75 10.66 -15.59
C GLY A 35 28.55 9.77 -16.81
N THR A 36 27.67 10.16 -17.72
CA THR A 36 27.41 9.41 -18.96
C THR A 36 27.41 10.29 -20.21
N HIS A 37 28.03 9.79 -21.28
CA HIS A 37 27.89 10.35 -22.62
C HIS A 37 27.60 9.24 -23.62
N VAL A 38 26.72 9.53 -24.58
CA VAL A 38 26.39 8.60 -25.67
C VAL A 38 26.81 9.23 -26.99
N TYR A 39 27.74 8.58 -27.67
CA TYR A 39 28.18 8.93 -29.01
C TYR A 39 27.57 7.98 -30.04
N ALA A 40 27.73 8.31 -31.32
CA ALA A 40 26.96 7.71 -32.41
C ALA A 40 27.85 7.24 -33.58
N ALA A 41 28.93 6.51 -33.28
CA ALA A 41 29.95 6.14 -34.26
C ALA A 41 29.35 5.27 -35.38
N ARG A 42 28.64 4.19 -35.03
CA ARG A 42 27.97 3.30 -36.00
C ARG A 42 26.92 4.01 -36.87
N MET A 43 26.25 5.02 -36.33
CA MET A 43 25.27 5.78 -37.10
C MET A 43 25.95 6.72 -38.10
N HIS A 44 27.08 7.30 -37.73
CA HIS A 44 27.89 8.13 -38.61
C HIS A 44 28.48 7.29 -39.76
N GLU A 45 29.08 6.15 -39.44
CA GLU A 45 29.56 5.14 -40.40
C GLU A 45 28.48 4.76 -41.41
N ARG A 46 27.27 4.41 -40.95
CA ARG A 46 26.15 4.10 -41.84
C ARG A 46 25.81 5.26 -42.79
N ARG A 47 25.90 6.51 -42.33
CA ARG A 47 25.63 7.69 -43.18
C ARG A 47 26.74 7.91 -44.20
N PHE A 48 27.99 7.69 -43.82
CA PHE A 48 29.13 7.72 -44.73
C PHE A 48 28.92 6.70 -45.86
N HIS A 49 28.60 5.45 -45.54
CA HIS A 49 28.33 4.42 -46.56
C HIS A 49 27.18 4.79 -47.52
N GLN A 50 26.13 5.43 -47.02
CA GLN A 50 25.00 5.89 -47.86
C GLN A 50 25.38 7.05 -48.80
N MET A 51 26.43 7.79 -48.48
CA MET A 51 26.92 8.92 -49.27
C MET A 51 27.99 8.52 -50.28
N GLU A 52 28.50 7.28 -50.23
CA GLU A 52 29.59 6.83 -51.10
C GLU A 52 29.29 7.07 -52.58
N ALA A 53 28.06 6.80 -53.03
CA ALA A 53 27.63 7.03 -54.41
C ALA A 53 27.63 8.50 -54.85
N THR A 54 27.73 9.45 -53.92
CA THR A 54 27.80 10.91 -54.20
C THR A 54 29.22 11.47 -54.13
N LEU A 55 30.21 10.62 -53.83
CA LEU A 55 31.61 11.04 -53.79
C LEU A 55 32.13 11.38 -55.21
N PRO A 56 33.01 12.37 -55.35
CA PRO A 56 33.70 12.64 -56.61
C PRO A 56 34.42 11.41 -57.19
N ASP A 57 34.46 11.27 -58.51
CA ASP A 57 34.99 10.07 -59.21
C ASP A 57 36.39 9.63 -58.75
N GLN A 58 37.26 10.57 -58.39
CA GLN A 58 38.60 10.29 -57.87
C GLN A 58 38.62 9.44 -56.59
N TYR A 59 37.51 9.40 -55.85
CA TYR A 59 37.33 8.65 -54.62
C TYR A 59 36.51 7.36 -54.78
N LEU A 60 35.92 7.13 -55.96
CA LEU A 60 35.13 5.93 -56.27
C LEU A 60 35.96 4.75 -56.75
N ALA A 61 37.26 4.96 -57.00
CA ALA A 61 38.17 3.85 -57.32
C ALA A 61 38.24 2.86 -56.14
N ASP A 62 38.01 1.57 -56.38
CA ASP A 62 37.88 0.52 -55.35
C ASP A 62 38.91 0.61 -54.22
N ARG A 63 40.20 0.76 -54.55
CA ARG A 63 41.27 0.86 -53.56
C ARG A 63 41.17 2.12 -52.69
N GLU A 64 40.78 3.24 -53.28
CA GLU A 64 40.66 4.50 -52.55
C GLU A 64 39.38 4.50 -51.70
N LEU A 65 38.28 3.91 -52.18
CA LEU A 65 37.05 3.77 -51.41
C LEU A 65 37.24 2.87 -50.18
N GLU A 66 37.88 1.71 -50.32
CA GLU A 66 38.22 0.84 -49.19
C GLU A 66 39.17 1.52 -48.19
N ARG A 67 40.14 2.28 -48.70
CA ARG A 67 41.04 3.08 -47.87
C ARG A 67 40.26 4.14 -47.09
N GLN A 68 39.31 4.82 -47.72
CA GLN A 68 38.48 5.83 -47.05
C GLN A 68 37.60 5.24 -45.97
N ARG A 69 36.99 4.07 -46.19
CA ARG A 69 36.25 3.34 -45.15
C ARG A 69 37.13 3.08 -43.94
N ALA A 70 38.29 2.46 -44.14
CA ALA A 70 39.21 2.14 -43.05
C ALA A 70 39.69 3.38 -42.28
N ILE A 71 40.02 4.47 -42.99
CA ILE A 71 40.44 5.73 -42.36
C ILE A 71 39.28 6.38 -41.60
N HIS A 72 38.11 6.45 -42.22
CA HIS A 72 36.93 7.06 -41.62
C HIS A 72 36.50 6.31 -40.36
N ASP A 73 36.41 4.98 -40.42
CA ASP A 73 35.96 4.15 -39.31
C ASP A 73 36.89 4.27 -38.10
N SER A 74 38.21 4.25 -38.35
CA SER A 74 39.20 4.43 -37.29
C SER A 74 39.20 5.84 -36.71
N LEU A 75 39.24 6.89 -37.55
CA LEU A 75 39.32 8.27 -37.08
C LEU A 75 38.04 8.74 -36.40
N ILE A 76 36.88 8.40 -36.94
CA ILE A 76 35.60 8.85 -36.38
C ILE A 76 35.25 8.07 -35.12
N THR A 77 35.43 6.75 -35.10
CA THR A 77 35.12 5.96 -33.90
C THR A 77 36.01 6.38 -32.74
N LEU A 78 37.33 6.43 -32.98
CA LEU A 78 38.28 6.88 -31.96
C LEU A 78 38.05 8.34 -31.59
N GLY A 79 37.82 9.21 -32.57
CA GLY A 79 37.59 10.64 -32.35
C GLY A 79 36.34 10.91 -31.50
N LEU A 80 35.21 10.28 -31.83
CA LEU A 80 33.96 10.43 -31.06
C LEU A 80 34.10 9.84 -29.66
N GLN A 81 34.79 8.71 -29.49
CA GLN A 81 35.07 8.15 -28.18
C GLN A 81 35.93 9.11 -27.34
N LEU A 82 37.03 9.62 -27.90
CA LEU A 82 37.91 10.58 -27.22
C LEU A 82 37.19 11.87 -26.82
N ILE A 83 36.34 12.41 -27.70
CA ILE A 83 35.51 13.59 -27.38
C ILE A 83 34.58 13.27 -26.19
N SER A 84 33.98 12.09 -26.18
CA SER A 84 33.11 11.64 -25.09
C SER A 84 33.86 11.54 -23.76
N GLU A 85 35.08 11.01 -23.80
CA GLU A 85 35.97 10.93 -22.63
C GLU A 85 36.34 12.32 -22.12
N CYS A 86 36.70 13.25 -23.01
CA CYS A 86 37.00 14.65 -22.64
C CYS A 86 35.82 15.36 -21.95
N TYR A 87 34.58 15.09 -22.37
CA TYR A 87 33.39 15.65 -21.71
C TYR A 87 33.23 15.11 -20.29
N LEU A 88 33.55 13.84 -20.07
CA LEU A 88 33.49 13.21 -18.76
C LEU A 88 34.65 13.66 -17.85
N ASP A 89 35.84 13.91 -18.40
CA ASP A 89 36.99 14.43 -17.65
C ASP A 89 36.66 15.77 -16.97
N ALA A 90 35.90 16.64 -17.64
CA ALA A 90 35.47 17.92 -17.08
C ALA A 90 34.57 17.73 -15.84
N LEU A 91 33.64 16.78 -15.88
CA LEU A 91 32.78 16.43 -14.75
C LEU A 91 33.56 15.72 -13.64
N GLU A 92 34.47 14.81 -14.00
CA GLU A 92 35.29 14.10 -13.04
C GLU A 92 36.16 15.06 -12.21
N ARG A 93 36.81 16.05 -12.85
CA ARG A 93 37.59 17.07 -12.13
C ARG A 93 36.75 17.82 -11.10
N ARG A 94 35.52 18.21 -11.46
CA ARG A 94 34.58 18.87 -10.53
C ARG A 94 34.21 17.97 -9.35
N CYS A 95 34.03 16.68 -9.61
CA CYS A 95 33.74 15.70 -8.56
C CYS A 95 34.95 15.53 -7.63
N GLN A 96 36.17 15.45 -8.18
CA GLN A 96 37.41 15.37 -7.41
C GLN A 96 37.64 16.60 -6.53
N GLU A 97 37.49 17.80 -7.09
CA GLU A 97 37.59 19.09 -6.36
C GLU A 97 36.58 19.20 -5.22
N SER A 98 35.46 18.49 -5.32
CA SER A 98 34.36 18.48 -4.35
C SER A 98 34.32 17.23 -3.47
N GLU A 99 35.31 16.34 -3.59
CA GLU A 99 35.40 15.06 -2.88
C GLU A 99 34.16 14.15 -3.06
N VAL A 100 33.54 14.20 -4.24
CA VAL A 100 32.37 13.39 -4.59
C VAL A 100 32.80 12.12 -5.35
N PRO A 101 32.35 10.92 -4.95
CA PRO A 101 32.63 9.69 -5.68
C PRO A 101 32.09 9.75 -7.13
N PHE A 102 32.92 9.35 -8.09
CA PHE A 102 32.60 9.47 -9.51
C PHE A 102 32.79 8.13 -10.25
N VAL A 103 31.80 7.79 -11.08
CA VAL A 103 31.81 6.66 -12.00
C VAL A 103 31.57 7.16 -13.41
N ARG A 104 32.39 6.74 -14.38
CA ARG A 104 32.22 7.12 -15.79
C ARG A 104 31.58 5.99 -16.60
N LYS A 105 30.72 6.36 -17.55
CA LYS A 105 30.15 5.44 -18.55
C LYS A 105 30.08 6.10 -19.93
N THR A 106 30.46 5.37 -20.96
CA THR A 106 30.29 5.78 -22.36
C THR A 106 29.55 4.69 -23.12
N PHE A 107 28.73 5.11 -24.09
CA PHE A 107 27.96 4.19 -24.92
C PHE A 107 28.01 4.63 -26.39
N ASP A 108 28.06 3.65 -27.29
CA ASP A 108 27.81 3.87 -28.72
C ASP A 108 26.37 3.51 -29.06
N GLY A 109 25.63 4.43 -29.67
CA GLY A 109 24.27 4.19 -30.13
C GLY A 109 23.41 5.44 -30.23
N LYS A 110 22.08 5.24 -30.19
CA LYS A 110 21.13 6.36 -30.13
C LYS A 110 21.07 6.91 -28.71
N ASN A 111 21.37 8.19 -28.55
CA ASN A 111 21.57 8.84 -27.26
C ASN A 111 20.43 8.58 -26.27
N TRP A 112 19.19 8.87 -26.65
CA TRP A 112 18.04 8.69 -25.76
C TRP A 112 17.77 7.22 -25.40
N GLU A 113 18.12 6.28 -26.28
CA GLU A 113 17.84 4.85 -26.11
C GLU A 113 18.82 4.25 -25.11
N MET A 114 20.12 4.51 -25.29
CA MET A 114 21.16 4.07 -24.36
C MET A 114 21.00 4.71 -22.98
N LEU A 115 20.66 6.00 -22.92
CA LEU A 115 20.37 6.68 -21.65
C LEU A 115 19.16 6.04 -20.93
N ALA A 116 18.05 5.81 -21.63
CA ALA A 116 16.88 5.19 -21.00
C ALA A 116 17.14 3.76 -20.52
N GLN A 117 17.90 2.97 -21.30
CA GLN A 117 18.32 1.63 -20.91
C GLN A 117 19.20 1.64 -19.66
N ASP A 118 20.23 2.48 -19.61
CA ASP A 118 21.10 2.58 -18.43
C ASP A 118 20.34 3.10 -17.20
N ILE A 119 19.49 4.13 -17.37
CA ILE A 119 18.71 4.69 -16.26
C ILE A 119 17.85 3.62 -15.59
N ASN A 120 17.17 2.80 -16.39
CA ASN A 120 16.29 1.75 -15.88
C ASN A 120 17.07 0.53 -15.35
N GLY A 121 18.30 0.29 -15.84
CA GLY A 121 19.09 -0.90 -15.51
C GLY A 121 20.07 -0.73 -14.34
N SER A 122 20.44 0.50 -13.97
CA SER A 122 21.58 0.77 -13.08
C SER A 122 21.22 1.28 -11.67
N GLY A 123 19.92 1.33 -11.34
CA GLY A 123 19.43 1.65 -9.99
C GLY A 123 19.77 3.07 -9.51
N TYR A 124 19.65 4.06 -10.39
CA TYR A 124 19.84 5.47 -10.00
C TYR A 124 18.63 5.99 -9.22
N ASP A 125 18.88 6.89 -8.28
CA ASP A 125 17.82 7.57 -7.54
C ASP A 125 17.39 8.88 -8.20
N LEU A 126 18.30 9.52 -8.96
CA LEU A 126 18.10 10.77 -9.68
C LEU A 126 18.82 10.76 -11.03
N ALA A 127 18.14 11.20 -12.08
CA ALA A 127 18.75 11.54 -13.36
C ALA A 127 18.77 13.07 -13.54
N VAL A 128 19.92 13.64 -13.88
CA VAL A 128 20.09 15.07 -14.16
C VAL A 128 20.32 15.25 -15.66
N LEU A 129 19.39 15.95 -16.31
CA LEU A 129 19.39 16.17 -17.74
C LEU A 129 19.30 17.66 -18.06
N GLY A 130 20.06 18.10 -19.06
CA GLY A 130 19.83 19.41 -19.65
C GLY A 130 18.55 19.39 -20.46
N ALA A 131 17.72 20.43 -20.33
CA ALA A 131 16.54 20.59 -21.17
C ALA A 131 16.92 20.72 -22.65
N ARG A 132 18.14 21.18 -22.96
CA ARG A 132 18.63 21.41 -24.32
C ARG A 132 20.09 20.97 -24.42
N GLY A 133 20.47 20.55 -25.62
CA GLY A 133 21.86 20.29 -26.00
C GLY A 133 22.28 21.13 -27.20
N HIS A 134 23.35 20.72 -27.85
CA HIS A 134 23.82 21.36 -29.09
C HIS A 134 22.81 21.19 -30.24
N GLY A 135 22.37 22.30 -30.85
CA GLY A 135 21.48 22.31 -32.03
C GLY A 135 20.05 22.82 -31.82
N VAL A 136 19.69 23.30 -30.63
CA VAL A 136 18.36 23.89 -30.40
C VAL A 136 18.34 25.36 -30.83
N THR A 137 17.56 25.67 -31.87
CA THR A 137 17.46 27.03 -32.45
C THR A 137 16.30 27.87 -31.91
N ARG A 138 15.37 27.27 -31.14
CA ARG A 138 14.19 27.96 -30.58
C ARG A 138 14.22 28.05 -29.05
N ARG A 139 13.63 29.13 -28.53
CA ARG A 139 13.58 29.45 -27.10
C ARG A 139 12.60 28.62 -26.26
N ASP A 140 11.74 27.79 -26.87
CA ASP A 140 10.57 27.19 -26.16
C ASP A 140 10.51 25.66 -26.11
N ALA A 141 11.60 24.92 -26.38
CA ALA A 141 11.52 23.45 -26.43
C ALA A 141 12.51 22.76 -25.48
N VAL A 142 11.99 21.84 -24.67
CA VAL A 142 12.78 20.71 -24.18
C VAL A 142 13.18 19.85 -25.38
N GLY A 143 14.47 19.53 -25.45
CA GLY A 143 15.09 18.77 -26.52
C GLY A 143 14.54 17.35 -26.60
N SER A 144 14.63 16.78 -27.80
CA SER A 144 14.08 15.46 -28.10
C SER A 144 14.69 14.35 -27.24
N VAL A 145 15.97 14.45 -26.89
CA VAL A 145 16.66 13.48 -26.01
C VAL A 145 16.07 13.51 -24.61
N CYS A 146 16.03 14.68 -23.97
CA CYS A 146 15.46 14.85 -22.63
C CYS A 146 14.02 14.32 -22.56
N LEU A 147 13.16 14.70 -23.52
CA LEU A 147 11.76 14.26 -23.53
C LEU A 147 11.63 12.73 -23.72
N ARG A 148 12.41 12.14 -24.63
CA ARG A 148 12.36 10.70 -24.90
C ARG A 148 12.85 9.87 -23.72
N VAL A 149 13.89 10.35 -23.04
CA VAL A 149 14.43 9.73 -21.81
C VAL A 149 13.42 9.83 -20.69
N LEU A 150 12.86 11.02 -20.44
CA LEU A 150 11.80 11.21 -19.45
C LEU A 150 10.67 10.22 -19.69
N ARG A 151 10.04 10.20 -20.87
CA ARG A 151 8.93 9.29 -21.19
C ARG A 151 9.23 7.78 -21.10
N ARG A 152 10.49 7.37 -20.92
CA ARG A 152 10.88 5.94 -20.91
C ARG A 152 11.59 5.53 -19.63
N THR A 153 11.68 6.43 -18.65
CA THR A 153 12.34 6.18 -17.37
C THR A 153 11.36 6.40 -16.23
N ARG A 154 11.58 5.74 -15.09
CA ARG A 154 10.77 5.91 -13.87
C ARG A 154 11.62 6.31 -12.65
N VAL A 155 12.68 7.07 -12.91
CA VAL A 155 13.55 7.66 -11.89
C VAL A 155 13.19 9.15 -11.76
N ASP A 156 13.35 9.72 -10.56
CA ASP A 156 13.25 11.16 -10.39
C ASP A 156 14.18 11.84 -11.39
N THR A 157 13.69 12.87 -12.08
CA THR A 157 14.49 13.51 -13.13
C THR A 157 14.51 15.01 -12.92
N LEU A 158 15.70 15.54 -12.69
CA LEU A 158 15.98 16.97 -12.64
C LEU A 158 16.29 17.46 -14.06
N VAL A 159 15.49 18.39 -14.55
CA VAL A 159 15.60 19.01 -15.88
C VAL A 159 16.02 20.45 -15.73
N LEU A 160 17.26 20.76 -16.14
CA LEU A 160 17.77 22.13 -16.07
C LEU A 160 17.40 22.91 -17.32
N LYS A 161 16.78 24.07 -17.12
CA LYS A 161 16.44 25.06 -18.16
C LYS A 161 17.16 26.39 -17.95
N GLU A 162 17.41 26.76 -16.70
CA GLU A 162 18.05 28.01 -16.30
C GLU A 162 19.42 27.69 -15.63
N PRO A 163 20.53 27.71 -16.41
CA PRO A 163 21.87 27.32 -15.94
C PRO A 163 22.38 28.09 -14.72
N GLU A 164 21.98 29.35 -14.57
CA GLU A 164 22.54 30.26 -13.57
C GLU A 164 21.92 30.09 -12.17
N VAL A 165 20.77 29.40 -12.06
CA VAL A 165 20.02 29.27 -10.80
C VAL A 165 20.76 28.49 -9.73
N PHE A 166 21.59 27.53 -10.13
CA PHE A 166 22.42 26.73 -9.22
C PHE A 166 23.77 27.39 -8.90
N LYS A 167 24.12 28.52 -9.54
CA LYS A 167 25.32 29.31 -9.24
C LYS A 167 25.01 30.46 -8.27
N ASP A 168 24.03 31.29 -8.61
CA ASP A 168 23.79 32.59 -7.96
C ASP A 168 22.37 32.75 -7.36
N GLY A 169 21.59 31.67 -7.28
CA GLY A 169 20.17 31.70 -6.93
C GLY A 169 19.83 32.07 -5.48
N ALA A 170 20.57 32.97 -4.83
CA ALA A 170 20.27 33.46 -3.49
C ALA A 170 18.83 34.02 -3.42
N GLY A 171 18.03 33.53 -2.47
CA GLY A 171 16.68 34.04 -2.19
C GLY A 171 15.52 33.42 -2.96
N ARG A 172 15.73 32.57 -3.97
CA ARG A 172 14.63 31.88 -4.67
C ARG A 172 14.13 30.65 -3.88
N GLY A 173 12.81 30.52 -3.69
CA GLY A 173 12.20 29.38 -2.99
C GLY A 173 12.00 28.13 -3.86
N ILE A 174 11.50 27.07 -3.25
CA ILE A 174 11.12 25.82 -3.91
C ILE A 174 9.59 25.78 -4.03
N LEU A 175 9.08 25.47 -5.22
CA LEU A 175 7.64 25.35 -5.47
C LEU A 175 7.27 23.89 -5.74
N VAL A 176 6.19 23.39 -5.14
CA VAL A 176 5.69 22.03 -5.35
C VAL A 176 4.25 22.07 -5.81
N ALA A 177 3.94 21.46 -6.96
CA ALA A 177 2.56 21.29 -7.42
C ALA A 177 1.97 19.98 -6.89
N LEU A 178 0.81 20.08 -6.25
CA LEU A 178 0.09 18.96 -5.63
C LEU A 178 -1.27 18.73 -6.30
N ASP A 179 -1.57 17.47 -6.56
CA ASP A 179 -2.86 17.01 -7.09
C ASP A 179 -3.46 15.84 -6.29
N GLY A 180 -2.85 15.49 -5.15
CA GLY A 180 -3.25 14.38 -4.29
C GLY A 180 -2.71 13.01 -4.71
N SER A 181 -1.98 12.92 -5.82
CA SER A 181 -1.32 11.67 -6.23
C SER A 181 -0.14 11.30 -5.33
N LEU A 182 0.19 10.01 -5.28
CA LEU A 182 1.35 9.51 -4.53
C LEU A 182 2.67 10.12 -5.03
N GLU A 183 2.77 10.43 -6.33
CA GLU A 183 3.97 11.01 -6.92
C GLU A 183 4.08 12.51 -6.63
N ALA A 184 2.95 13.23 -6.54
CA ALA A 184 2.93 14.61 -6.07
C ALA A 184 3.35 14.72 -4.58
N PHE A 185 2.86 13.84 -3.71
CA PHE A 185 3.38 13.79 -2.34
C PHE A 185 4.83 13.30 -2.28
N GLY A 186 5.24 12.41 -3.20
CA GLY A 186 6.64 12.08 -3.41
C GLY A 186 7.47 13.33 -3.71
N ALA A 187 7.02 14.18 -4.62
CA ALA A 187 7.64 15.46 -4.94
C ALA A 187 7.72 16.40 -3.72
N LEU A 188 6.69 16.44 -2.88
CA LEU A 188 6.70 17.21 -1.62
C LEU A 188 7.82 16.75 -0.68
N THR A 189 7.95 15.45 -0.46
CA THR A 189 9.04 14.93 0.40
C THR A 189 10.41 15.29 -0.17
N VAL A 190 10.53 15.36 -1.50
CA VAL A 190 11.76 15.81 -2.16
C VAL A 190 12.03 17.28 -1.88
N ALA A 191 11.02 18.11 -2.07
CA ALA A 191 11.11 19.55 -1.87
C ALA A 191 11.49 19.92 -0.43
N LEU A 192 10.90 19.25 0.56
CA LEU A 192 11.21 19.50 1.98
C LEU A 192 12.66 19.14 2.32
N ALA A 193 13.16 18.02 1.80
CA ALA A 193 14.54 17.63 2.02
C ALA A 193 15.54 18.56 1.29
N LEU A 194 15.21 19.01 0.06
CA LEU A 194 16.00 20.02 -0.64
C LEU A 194 15.96 21.37 0.09
N GLY A 195 14.80 21.78 0.58
CA GLY A 195 14.62 23.01 1.35
C GLY A 195 15.49 23.04 2.59
N ARG A 196 15.58 21.92 3.32
CA ARG A 196 16.51 21.80 4.46
C ARG A 196 17.98 21.79 4.05
N ALA A 197 18.32 21.06 2.98
CA ALA A 197 19.71 20.88 2.56
C ALA A 197 20.33 22.17 1.99
N PHE A 198 19.52 23.02 1.37
CA PHE A 198 19.96 24.26 0.72
C PHE A 198 19.44 25.54 1.40
N ASP A 199 18.81 25.41 2.57
CA ASP A 199 18.18 26.52 3.32
C ASP A 199 17.25 27.38 2.45
N ARG A 200 16.26 26.71 1.83
CA ARG A 200 15.29 27.36 0.93
C ARG A 200 13.86 27.17 1.43
N PRO A 201 13.03 28.24 1.40
CA PRO A 201 11.62 28.12 1.73
C PRO A 201 10.91 27.22 0.71
N VAL A 202 9.97 26.42 1.19
CA VAL A 202 9.15 25.53 0.35
C VAL A 202 7.71 26.05 0.35
N GLU A 203 7.12 26.16 -0.83
CA GLU A 203 5.72 26.46 -1.03
C GLU A 203 5.03 25.33 -1.79
N ALA A 204 3.82 24.97 -1.37
CA ALA A 204 2.98 24.02 -2.08
C ALA A 204 1.79 24.72 -2.74
N VAL A 205 1.57 24.44 -4.03
CA VAL A 205 0.42 24.90 -4.80
C VAL A 205 -0.45 23.73 -5.20
N ALA A 206 -1.76 23.93 -5.18
CA ALA A 206 -2.72 22.99 -5.74
C ALA A 206 -3.68 23.77 -6.63
N ALA A 207 -4.03 23.22 -7.79
CA ALA A 207 -4.90 23.88 -8.74
C ALA A 207 -6.12 23.01 -9.05
N TYR A 208 -7.30 23.62 -9.04
CA TYR A 208 -8.56 22.98 -9.40
C TYR A 208 -9.26 23.80 -10.48
N ASP A 209 -9.93 23.14 -11.42
CA ASP A 209 -10.59 23.81 -12.54
C ASP A 209 -12.10 23.87 -12.31
N PRO A 210 -12.63 25.00 -11.78
CA PRO A 210 -14.08 25.18 -11.69
C PRO A 210 -14.68 25.41 -13.08
N TYR A 211 -13.92 25.88 -14.08
CA TYR A 211 -14.47 26.39 -15.34
C TYR A 211 -14.70 25.30 -16.39
N PHE A 212 -13.97 24.18 -16.32
CA PHE A 212 -14.00 23.14 -17.34
C PHE A 212 -15.41 22.59 -17.60
N HIS A 213 -16.17 22.32 -16.54
CA HIS A 213 -17.49 21.73 -16.71
C HIS A 213 -18.47 22.71 -17.36
N TYR A 214 -18.41 24.02 -17.06
CA TYR A 214 -19.22 25.03 -17.75
C TYR A 214 -18.96 25.04 -19.26
N ALA A 215 -17.68 24.97 -19.68
CA ALA A 215 -17.32 24.92 -21.10
C ALA A 215 -17.93 23.69 -21.80
N VAL A 216 -17.89 22.52 -21.14
CA VAL A 216 -18.52 21.30 -21.65
C VAL A 216 -20.05 21.46 -21.70
N PHE A 217 -20.69 21.97 -20.65
CA PHE A 217 -22.14 22.20 -20.62
C PHE A 217 -22.59 23.12 -21.76
N HIS A 218 -21.91 24.26 -21.95
CA HIS A 218 -22.22 25.19 -23.04
C HIS A 218 -22.13 24.50 -24.41
N SER A 219 -21.08 23.70 -24.65
CA SER A 219 -20.94 22.95 -25.90
C SER A 219 -22.04 21.90 -26.10
N MET A 220 -22.53 21.26 -25.03
CA MET A 220 -23.60 20.26 -25.11
C MET A 220 -24.95 20.90 -25.43
N VAL A 221 -25.24 22.09 -24.90
CA VAL A 221 -26.50 22.82 -25.17
C VAL A 221 -26.70 23.04 -26.68
N GLU A 222 -25.63 23.31 -27.42
CA GLU A 222 -25.69 23.56 -28.87
C GLU A 222 -25.96 22.30 -29.70
N VAL A 223 -25.66 21.11 -29.17
CA VAL A 223 -25.73 19.83 -29.91
C VAL A 223 -26.92 18.95 -29.47
N LEU A 224 -27.52 19.24 -28.31
CA LEU A 224 -28.60 18.42 -27.75
C LEU A 224 -29.92 18.58 -28.54
N SER A 225 -30.52 17.44 -28.91
CA SER A 225 -31.89 17.44 -29.44
C SER A 225 -32.90 17.98 -28.40
N PRO A 226 -34.03 18.56 -28.83
CA PRO A 226 -35.06 19.07 -27.92
C PRO A 226 -35.56 18.04 -26.88
N LYS A 227 -35.58 16.75 -27.26
CA LYS A 227 -35.96 15.65 -26.37
C LYS A 227 -34.87 15.37 -25.32
N ALA A 228 -33.60 15.40 -25.71
CA ALA A 228 -32.47 15.17 -24.80
C ALA A 228 -32.29 16.33 -23.83
N ALA A 229 -32.41 17.59 -24.28
CA ALA A 229 -32.31 18.77 -23.44
C ALA A 229 -33.34 18.79 -22.29
N ARG A 230 -34.58 18.33 -22.55
CA ARG A 230 -35.63 18.22 -21.52
C ARG A 230 -35.33 17.16 -20.47
N LEU A 231 -34.75 16.02 -20.87
CA LEU A 231 -34.36 14.95 -19.95
C LEU A 231 -33.14 15.33 -19.09
N PHE A 232 -32.22 16.13 -19.65
CA PHE A 232 -30.97 16.49 -18.99
C PHE A 232 -31.12 17.55 -17.88
N ARG A 233 -32.28 18.21 -17.77
CA ARG A 233 -32.60 19.23 -16.74
C ARG A 233 -31.46 20.23 -16.49
N LEU A 234 -31.01 20.88 -17.56
CA LEU A 234 -29.80 21.73 -17.58
C LEU A 234 -29.71 22.75 -16.43
N LYS A 235 -30.81 23.45 -16.08
CA LYS A 235 -30.82 24.43 -14.97
C LYS A 235 -30.58 23.82 -13.59
N GLU A 236 -31.07 22.60 -13.36
CA GLU A 236 -30.84 21.88 -12.09
C GLU A 236 -29.39 21.37 -12.03
N GLN A 237 -28.86 20.89 -13.16
CA GLN A 237 -27.46 20.47 -13.28
C GLN A 237 -26.51 21.65 -13.06
N GLU A 238 -26.73 22.78 -13.74
CA GLU A 238 -25.92 23.99 -13.60
C GLU A 238 -25.83 24.43 -12.14
N ARG A 239 -26.97 24.56 -11.44
CA ARG A 239 -27.02 24.92 -10.02
C ARG A 239 -26.28 23.94 -9.11
N LEU A 240 -26.39 22.62 -9.36
CA LEU A 240 -25.66 21.61 -8.60
C LEU A 240 -24.14 21.77 -8.76
N HIS A 241 -23.67 22.14 -9.95
CA HIS A 241 -22.24 22.30 -10.19
C HIS A 241 -21.68 23.57 -9.53
N GLU A 242 -22.38 24.70 -9.62
CA GLU A 242 -21.98 25.95 -8.95
C GLU A 242 -21.96 25.80 -7.42
N GLU A 243 -23.02 25.25 -6.83
CA GLU A 243 -23.18 25.24 -5.37
C GLU A 243 -22.35 24.11 -4.69
N ILE A 244 -22.22 22.94 -5.32
CA ILE A 244 -21.69 21.73 -4.67
C ILE A 244 -20.36 21.28 -5.26
N ILE A 245 -20.20 21.31 -6.59
CA ILE A 245 -19.02 20.72 -7.24
C ILE A 245 -17.81 21.64 -7.13
N ASP A 246 -17.95 22.93 -7.41
CA ASP A 246 -16.84 23.88 -7.33
C ASP A 246 -16.33 24.03 -5.88
N SER A 247 -17.25 24.16 -4.94
CA SER A 247 -16.93 24.22 -3.51
C SER A 247 -16.34 22.89 -3.00
N GLY A 248 -16.85 21.75 -3.49
CA GLY A 248 -16.35 20.42 -3.17
C GLY A 248 -14.94 20.15 -3.71
N LEU A 249 -14.66 20.53 -4.97
CA LEU A 249 -13.34 20.42 -5.59
C LEU A 249 -12.34 21.33 -4.87
N ALA A 250 -12.69 22.59 -4.64
CA ALA A 250 -11.83 23.51 -3.87
C ALA A 250 -11.49 22.92 -2.50
N ARG A 251 -12.47 22.35 -1.78
CA ARG A 251 -12.26 21.70 -0.49
C ARG A 251 -11.36 20.46 -0.58
N LEU A 252 -11.48 19.67 -1.64
CA LEU A 252 -10.64 18.49 -1.88
C LEU A 252 -9.17 18.88 -2.04
N TYR A 253 -8.85 19.83 -2.92
CA TYR A 253 -7.47 20.29 -3.12
C TYR A 253 -6.95 21.06 -1.90
N GLN A 254 -7.80 21.84 -1.22
CA GLN A 254 -7.45 22.46 0.06
C GLN A 254 -7.05 21.43 1.13
N THR A 255 -7.76 20.31 1.19
CA THR A 255 -7.44 19.19 2.08
C THR A 255 -6.07 18.61 1.76
N GLN A 256 -5.71 18.45 0.48
CA GLN A 256 -4.40 17.95 0.08
C GLN A 256 -3.28 18.90 0.56
N LEU A 257 -3.49 20.22 0.49
CA LEU A 257 -2.56 21.23 1.03
C LEU A 257 -2.47 21.17 2.56
N GLU A 258 -3.57 20.90 3.26
CA GLU A 258 -3.55 20.69 4.72
C GLU A 258 -2.77 19.42 5.11
N VAL A 259 -2.96 18.32 4.37
CA VAL A 259 -2.17 17.09 4.54
C VAL A 259 -0.68 17.36 4.28
N ALA A 260 -0.35 18.12 3.24
CA ALA A 260 1.02 18.55 2.95
C ALA A 260 1.64 19.36 4.10
N ARG A 261 0.87 20.28 4.70
CA ARG A 261 1.30 21.01 5.91
C ARG A 261 1.53 20.08 7.09
N GLY A 262 0.69 19.06 7.27
CA GLY A 262 0.88 18.03 8.30
C GLY A 262 2.18 17.24 8.12
N ILE A 263 2.52 16.89 6.86
CA ILE A 263 3.79 16.22 6.53
C ILE A 263 4.97 17.14 6.84
N ALA A 264 4.93 18.40 6.41
CA ALA A 264 6.00 19.36 6.66
C ALA A 264 6.19 19.64 8.16
N ALA A 265 5.10 19.76 8.91
CA ALA A 265 5.13 19.98 10.36
C ALA A 265 5.75 18.80 11.12
N ALA A 266 5.49 17.56 10.69
CA ALA A 266 6.16 16.37 11.26
C ALA A 266 7.68 16.40 11.05
N ASP A 267 8.13 17.05 9.98
CA ASP A 267 9.53 17.30 9.66
C ASP A 267 10.09 18.60 10.27
N GLY A 268 9.30 19.33 11.07
CA GLY A 268 9.69 20.60 11.70
C GLY A 268 9.81 21.79 10.73
N VAL A 269 9.23 21.69 9.53
CA VAL A 269 9.29 22.71 8.48
C VAL A 269 7.94 23.41 8.36
N SER A 270 7.95 24.75 8.31
CA SER A 270 6.76 25.54 7.98
C SER A 270 6.57 25.57 6.46
N LEU A 271 5.37 25.19 5.99
CA LEU A 271 5.04 25.11 4.57
C LEU A 271 3.95 26.14 4.23
N SER A 272 4.28 27.11 3.36
CA SER A 272 3.28 27.99 2.77
C SER A 272 2.46 27.20 1.74
N THR A 273 1.17 27.53 1.63
CA THR A 273 0.28 26.83 0.69
C THR A 273 -0.63 27.80 -0.02
N THR A 274 -0.79 27.61 -1.33
CA THR A 274 -1.67 28.43 -2.16
C THR A 274 -2.59 27.55 -3.00
N LEU A 275 -3.90 27.82 -2.93
CA LEU A 275 -4.91 27.16 -3.77
C LEU A 275 -5.19 28.05 -4.98
N LEU A 276 -5.09 27.49 -6.18
CA LEU A 276 -5.27 28.17 -7.45
C LEU A 276 -6.57 27.69 -8.13
N ALA A 277 -7.33 28.61 -8.71
CA ALA A 277 -8.58 28.32 -9.39
C ALA A 277 -8.41 28.52 -10.90
N GLY A 278 -8.50 27.42 -11.66
CA GLY A 278 -8.32 27.40 -13.10
C GLY A 278 -7.70 26.09 -13.59
N ARG A 279 -7.41 26.02 -14.89
CA ARG A 279 -6.80 24.83 -15.50
C ARG A 279 -5.40 24.63 -14.91
N ALA A 280 -5.17 23.47 -14.28
CA ALA A 280 -3.98 23.23 -13.45
C ALA A 280 -2.64 23.57 -14.11
N ALA A 281 -2.45 23.21 -15.39
CA ALA A 281 -1.21 23.50 -16.09
C ALA A 281 -0.97 25.01 -16.30
N ASP A 282 -2.03 25.78 -16.56
CA ASP A 282 -1.94 27.22 -16.83
C ASP A 282 -1.70 27.99 -15.53
N GLU A 283 -2.46 27.67 -14.49
CA GLU A 283 -2.34 28.35 -13.20
C GLU A 283 -0.98 28.09 -12.55
N VAL A 284 -0.50 26.85 -12.57
CA VAL A 284 0.84 26.53 -12.04
C VAL A 284 1.93 27.18 -12.88
N LEU A 285 1.77 27.26 -14.20
CA LEU A 285 2.71 27.94 -15.09
C LEU A 285 2.78 29.44 -14.76
N ALA A 286 1.63 30.12 -14.75
CA ALA A 286 1.52 31.55 -14.45
C ALA A 286 2.08 31.87 -13.05
N TYR A 287 1.74 31.04 -12.06
CA TYR A 287 2.25 31.18 -10.71
C TYR A 287 3.78 30.99 -10.65
N ALA A 288 4.32 29.98 -11.33
CA ALA A 288 5.76 29.74 -11.37
C ALA A 288 6.54 30.86 -12.11
N GLU A 289 5.94 31.48 -13.13
CA GLU A 289 6.53 32.64 -13.82
C GLU A 289 6.61 33.88 -12.91
N GLN A 290 5.60 34.07 -12.05
CA GLN A 290 5.59 35.15 -11.07
C GLN A 290 6.53 34.88 -9.90
N ALA A 291 6.46 33.68 -9.31
CA ALA A 291 7.25 33.30 -8.14
C ALA A 291 8.75 33.09 -8.47
N ARG A 292 9.06 32.75 -9.73
CA ARG A 292 10.41 32.41 -10.23
C ARG A 292 11.16 31.46 -9.27
N PRO A 293 10.62 30.26 -9.03
CA PRO A 293 11.21 29.34 -8.07
C PRO A 293 12.60 28.89 -8.50
N TRP A 294 13.43 28.55 -7.51
CA TRP A 294 14.71 27.86 -7.72
C TRP A 294 14.50 26.51 -8.40
N LEU A 295 13.42 25.81 -8.01
CA LEU A 295 13.02 24.54 -8.56
C LEU A 295 11.51 24.37 -8.44
N LEU A 296 10.86 23.95 -9.53
CA LEU A 296 9.46 23.49 -9.53
C LEU A 296 9.44 21.96 -9.48
N LEU A 297 8.78 21.39 -8.47
CA LEU A 297 8.60 19.96 -8.30
C LEU A 297 7.16 19.55 -8.57
N LEU A 298 7.00 18.40 -9.21
CA LEU A 298 5.70 17.84 -9.54
C LEU A 298 5.82 16.32 -9.74
N GLY A 299 4.70 15.62 -9.54
CA GLY A 299 4.61 14.21 -9.89
C GLY A 299 4.77 13.98 -11.40
N ARG A 300 5.31 12.84 -11.79
CA ARG A 300 5.40 12.45 -13.19
C ARG A 300 4.02 12.17 -13.77
N ILE A 301 3.20 11.41 -13.05
CA ILE A 301 1.80 11.18 -13.36
C ILE A 301 0.91 11.66 -12.21
N GLY A 302 -0.33 12.03 -12.53
CA GLY A 302 -1.27 12.62 -11.58
C GLY A 302 -2.30 11.65 -11.00
N ALA A 303 -3.27 12.19 -10.25
CA ALA A 303 -4.26 11.40 -9.50
C ALA A 303 -5.19 10.56 -10.39
N HIS A 304 -5.45 11.01 -11.61
CA HIS A 304 -6.29 10.32 -12.60
C HIS A 304 -5.48 9.36 -13.49
N SER A 305 -4.30 8.96 -13.04
CA SER A 305 -3.38 8.18 -13.86
C SER A 305 -3.71 6.69 -13.91
N ARG A 306 -3.28 6.04 -15.01
CA ARG A 306 -3.28 4.59 -15.19
C ARG A 306 -1.83 4.11 -15.21
N GLU A 307 -1.62 2.85 -14.87
CA GLU A 307 -0.27 2.30 -14.70
C GLU A 307 0.59 2.36 -15.98
N GLU A 308 -0.04 2.34 -17.15
CA GLU A 308 0.64 2.33 -18.46
C GLU A 308 1.10 3.72 -18.92
N MET A 309 0.67 4.80 -18.25
CA MET A 309 1.06 6.16 -18.66
C MET A 309 2.53 6.45 -18.36
N ASP A 310 3.16 7.17 -19.28
CA ASP A 310 4.57 7.54 -19.20
C ASP A 310 4.79 8.88 -18.49
N ILE A 311 3.97 9.88 -18.81
CA ILE A 311 3.98 11.22 -18.23
C ILE A 311 2.56 11.82 -18.25
N GLY A 312 2.22 12.58 -17.20
CA GLY A 312 0.97 13.32 -17.12
C GLY A 312 0.94 14.51 -18.07
N SER A 313 -0.25 14.89 -18.53
CA SER A 313 -0.45 16.04 -19.43
C SER A 313 0.02 17.36 -18.80
N VAL A 314 -0.31 17.59 -17.53
CA VAL A 314 0.13 18.78 -16.76
C VAL A 314 1.65 18.82 -16.66
N THR A 315 2.27 17.68 -16.32
CA THR A 315 3.72 17.56 -16.19
C THR A 315 4.43 17.83 -17.51
N GLU A 316 3.94 17.27 -18.62
CA GLU A 316 4.50 17.55 -19.94
C GLU A 316 4.30 19.01 -20.37
N HIS A 317 3.15 19.59 -20.08
CA HIS A 317 2.85 20.99 -20.40
C HIS A 317 3.83 21.94 -19.70
N LEU A 318 3.99 21.79 -18.38
CA LEU A 318 4.95 22.56 -17.58
C LEU A 318 6.40 22.26 -18.00
N LEU A 319 6.72 21.01 -18.31
CA LEU A 319 8.02 20.63 -18.84
C LEU A 319 8.32 21.36 -20.16
N ARG A 320 7.34 21.63 -21.01
CA ARG A 320 7.57 22.35 -22.28
C ARG A 320 7.64 23.87 -22.08
N LEU A 321 6.76 24.43 -21.27
CA LEU A 321 6.49 25.88 -21.27
C LEU A 321 7.08 26.62 -20.08
N ALA A 322 7.26 25.98 -18.92
CA ALA A 322 7.86 26.66 -17.77
C ALA A 322 9.31 27.05 -18.08
N SER A 323 9.72 28.25 -17.69
CA SER A 323 11.08 28.75 -17.89
C SER A 323 12.06 28.28 -16.80
N CYS A 324 11.54 27.95 -15.61
CA CYS A 324 12.30 27.52 -14.44
C CYS A 324 12.78 26.06 -14.54
N ASN A 325 13.72 25.67 -13.67
CA ASN A 325 14.16 24.28 -13.54
C ASN A 325 13.03 23.40 -12.98
N LEU A 326 12.94 22.15 -13.42
CA LEU A 326 11.91 21.21 -12.96
C LEU A 326 12.51 19.93 -12.39
N LEU A 327 11.91 19.41 -11.33
CA LEU A 327 12.15 18.03 -10.88
C LEU A 327 10.86 17.24 -11.01
N VAL A 328 10.88 16.28 -11.92
CA VAL A 328 9.77 15.35 -12.16
C VAL A 328 9.95 14.14 -11.25
N ALA A 329 9.12 14.03 -10.22
CA ALA A 329 9.20 12.96 -9.23
C ALA A 329 8.52 11.69 -9.76
N SER A 330 9.23 10.57 -9.68
CA SER A 330 8.69 9.22 -9.92
C SER A 330 8.49 8.44 -8.63
N ARG A 331 9.15 8.87 -7.55
CA ARG A 331 8.94 8.26 -6.25
C ARG A 331 7.50 8.45 -5.78
N ARG A 332 7.00 7.48 -5.04
CA ARG A 332 5.66 7.50 -4.46
C ARG A 332 5.75 7.64 -2.95
N PHE A 333 4.93 8.51 -2.40
CA PHE A 333 4.76 8.66 -0.97
C PHE A 333 3.27 8.64 -0.64
N SER A 334 2.88 7.79 0.31
CA SER A 334 1.51 7.75 0.83
C SER A 334 1.49 8.44 2.20
N PRO A 335 0.80 9.58 2.35
CA PRO A 335 0.71 10.24 3.64
C PRO A 335 0.00 9.33 4.67
N PRO A 336 0.40 9.37 5.96
CA PRO A 336 -0.27 8.63 7.02
C PRO A 336 -1.78 8.91 7.06
N LEU A 337 -2.58 7.87 7.32
CA LEU A 337 -4.05 7.95 7.33
C LEU A 337 -4.58 8.94 8.36
N GLU A 338 -3.83 9.16 9.45
CA GLU A 338 -4.16 10.12 10.50
C GLU A 338 -4.22 11.55 9.97
N LEU A 339 -3.35 11.92 9.03
CA LEU A 339 -3.35 13.25 8.42
C LEU A 339 -4.57 13.44 7.53
N TRP A 340 -4.91 12.43 6.72
CA TRP A 340 -6.15 12.43 5.94
C TRP A 340 -7.38 12.48 6.84
N GLY A 341 -7.41 11.71 7.91
CA GLY A 341 -8.53 11.65 8.84
C GLY A 341 -8.83 12.97 9.55
N ARG A 342 -7.81 13.82 9.76
CA ARG A 342 -7.96 15.15 10.37
C ARG A 342 -8.47 16.22 9.39
N SER A 343 -8.02 16.16 8.14
CA SER A 343 -8.31 17.22 7.15
C SER A 343 -9.41 16.86 6.15
N ALA A 344 -9.52 15.58 5.78
CA ALA A 344 -10.34 15.11 4.65
C ALA A 344 -11.70 14.54 5.05
N LEU A 345 -11.80 13.96 6.25
CA LEU A 345 -12.98 13.19 6.64
C LEU A 345 -13.89 13.97 7.58
N ARG A 346 -15.12 14.23 7.13
CA ARG A 346 -16.19 14.73 7.99
C ARG A 346 -17.00 13.56 8.53
N TRP A 347 -17.18 13.50 9.84
CA TRP A 347 -18.05 12.49 10.45
C TRP A 347 -19.45 13.05 10.65
N THR A 348 -20.48 12.26 10.36
CA THR A 348 -21.85 12.63 10.76
C THR A 348 -22.01 12.44 12.27
N GLU A 349 -22.99 13.15 12.85
CA GLU A 349 -23.26 13.06 14.28
C GLU A 349 -23.62 11.62 14.71
N GLU A 350 -24.34 10.90 13.86
CA GLU A 350 -24.71 9.50 14.09
C GLU A 350 -23.49 8.58 14.08
N ALA A 351 -22.52 8.83 13.19
CA ALA A 351 -21.27 8.07 13.14
C ALA A 351 -20.40 8.34 14.37
N GLU A 352 -20.28 9.61 14.80
CA GLU A 352 -19.59 9.98 16.03
C GLU A 352 -20.27 9.39 17.28
N THR A 353 -21.60 9.31 17.28
CA THR A 353 -22.37 8.69 18.38
C THR A 353 -22.11 7.19 18.46
N LEU A 354 -22.07 6.49 17.33
CA LEU A 354 -21.68 5.08 17.27
C LEU A 354 -20.25 4.86 17.82
N LEU A 355 -19.31 5.71 17.41
CA LEU A 355 -17.92 5.62 17.88
C LEU A 355 -17.79 5.94 19.38
N ARG A 356 -18.58 6.88 19.91
CA ARG A 356 -18.64 7.17 21.36
C ARG A 356 -19.15 5.97 22.17
N GLY A 357 -20.06 5.16 21.62
CA GLY A 357 -20.55 3.93 22.24
C GLY A 357 -19.51 2.80 22.36
N VAL A 358 -18.36 2.93 21.70
CA VAL A 358 -17.27 1.95 21.75
C VAL A 358 -16.37 2.21 22.96
N PRO A 359 -15.92 1.15 23.68
CA PRO A 359 -14.97 1.29 24.78
C PRO A 359 -13.72 2.09 24.40
N GLU A 360 -13.26 2.97 25.28
CA GLU A 360 -12.19 3.94 25.00
C GLU A 360 -10.91 3.31 24.44
N GLN A 361 -10.51 2.17 25.00
CA GLN A 361 -9.34 1.39 24.57
C GLN A 361 -9.37 0.94 23.10
N HIS A 362 -10.55 0.79 22.48
CA HIS A 362 -10.70 0.37 21.09
C HIS A 362 -11.11 1.51 20.15
N ARG A 363 -11.46 2.68 20.69
CA ARG A 363 -12.04 3.78 19.92
C ARG A 363 -11.07 4.34 18.87
N GLY A 364 -9.79 4.46 19.22
CA GLY A 364 -8.74 4.93 18.30
C GLY A 364 -8.53 3.96 17.13
N ALA A 365 -8.40 2.67 17.42
CA ALA A 365 -8.20 1.62 16.41
C ALA A 365 -9.40 1.52 15.46
N LEU A 366 -10.62 1.56 16.00
CA LEU A 366 -11.82 1.53 15.18
C LEU A 366 -11.97 2.80 14.33
N ARG A 367 -11.65 3.98 14.88
CA ARG A 367 -11.66 5.22 14.08
C ARG A 367 -10.74 5.11 12.87
N LEU A 368 -9.51 4.61 13.06
CA LEU A 368 -8.57 4.39 11.96
C LEU A 368 -9.09 3.40 10.92
N LEU A 369 -9.71 2.30 11.36
CA LEU A 369 -10.31 1.32 10.44
C LEU A 369 -11.41 1.94 9.59
N VAL A 370 -12.33 2.68 10.22
CA VAL A 370 -13.42 3.37 9.52
C VAL A 370 -12.86 4.41 8.54
N GLN A 371 -11.85 5.17 8.96
CA GLN A 371 -11.18 6.15 8.10
C GLN A 371 -10.50 5.49 6.91
N ARG A 372 -9.83 4.34 7.11
CA ARG A 372 -9.23 3.56 6.04
C ARG A 372 -10.28 3.10 5.04
N LEU A 373 -11.35 2.48 5.51
CA LEU A 373 -12.45 1.99 4.66
C LEU A 373 -13.08 3.15 3.87
N ALA A 374 -13.29 4.29 4.51
CA ALA A 374 -13.80 5.49 3.86
C ALA A 374 -12.89 5.95 2.71
N LEU A 375 -11.58 6.04 2.95
CA LEU A 375 -10.63 6.47 1.93
C LEU A 375 -10.49 5.45 0.79
N GLU A 376 -10.47 4.16 1.10
CA GLU A 376 -10.44 3.08 0.09
C GLU A 376 -11.67 3.10 -0.82
N GLN A 377 -12.84 3.44 -0.26
CA GLN A 377 -14.10 3.56 -1.01
C GLN A 377 -14.31 4.97 -1.62
N GLY A 378 -13.39 5.91 -1.42
CA GLY A 378 -13.49 7.28 -1.94
C GLY A 378 -14.50 8.18 -1.22
N HIS A 379 -14.90 7.83 0.00
CA HIS A 379 -15.81 8.62 0.83
C HIS A 379 -15.07 9.69 1.64
N THR A 380 -15.52 10.94 1.51
CA THR A 380 -15.05 12.08 2.34
C THR A 380 -15.96 12.34 3.55
N VAL A 381 -17.14 11.71 3.59
CA VAL A 381 -18.07 11.77 4.72
C VAL A 381 -18.25 10.39 5.31
N VAL A 382 -17.89 10.24 6.58
CA VAL A 382 -18.08 9.01 7.34
C VAL A 382 -19.48 9.00 7.91
N THR A 383 -20.33 8.14 7.35
CA THR A 383 -21.71 7.93 7.79
C THR A 383 -21.80 6.78 8.81
N ALA A 384 -22.92 6.71 9.52
CA ALA A 384 -23.20 5.62 10.43
C ALA A 384 -23.22 4.24 9.75
N SER A 385 -23.64 4.15 8.48
CA SER A 385 -23.63 2.89 7.72
C SER A 385 -22.21 2.41 7.46
N LEU A 386 -21.33 3.31 7.01
CA LEU A 386 -19.93 3.01 6.76
C LEU A 386 -19.19 2.63 8.05
N ALA A 387 -19.48 3.33 9.14
CA ALA A 387 -18.93 2.98 10.45
C ALA A 387 -19.34 1.57 10.90
N ARG A 388 -20.61 1.19 10.70
CA ARG A 388 -21.09 -0.17 11.01
C ARG A 388 -20.46 -1.23 10.09
N GLU A 389 -20.25 -0.93 8.82
CA GLU A 389 -19.58 -1.82 7.87
C GLU A 389 -18.14 -2.11 8.31
N ALA A 390 -17.38 -1.07 8.68
CA ALA A 390 -16.04 -1.25 9.23
C ALA A 390 -16.06 -2.03 10.56
N MET A 391 -17.05 -1.81 11.43
CA MET A 391 -17.19 -2.62 12.65
C MET A 391 -17.51 -4.08 12.35
N ALA A 392 -18.31 -4.35 11.31
CA ALA A 392 -18.66 -5.70 10.89
C ALA A 392 -17.46 -6.45 10.31
N SER A 393 -16.51 -5.76 9.65
CA SER A 393 -15.29 -6.39 9.12
C SER A 393 -14.33 -6.88 10.21
N LEU A 394 -14.44 -6.36 11.44
CA LEU A 394 -13.72 -6.86 12.62
C LEU A 394 -14.39 -8.07 13.27
N GLN A 395 -15.64 -8.38 12.92
CA GLN A 395 -16.30 -9.55 13.48
C GLN A 395 -15.74 -10.81 12.79
N PRO A 396 -15.24 -11.80 13.56
CA PRO A 396 -14.78 -13.05 12.98
C PRO A 396 -15.91 -13.70 12.18
N ARG A 397 -15.58 -14.22 10.99
CA ARG A 397 -16.56 -14.93 10.16
C ARG A 397 -17.21 -16.04 11.00
N PRO A 398 -18.51 -16.35 10.83
CA PRO A 398 -19.20 -17.35 11.64
C PRO A 398 -18.45 -18.70 11.75
N GLU A 399 -17.76 -19.09 10.66
CA GLU A 399 -16.92 -20.30 10.60
C GLU A 399 -15.66 -20.22 11.48
N GLN A 400 -15.01 -19.06 11.53
CA GLN A 400 -13.82 -18.82 12.36
C GLN A 400 -14.19 -18.74 13.85
N THR A 401 -15.34 -18.13 14.16
CA THR A 401 -15.89 -18.09 15.53
C THR A 401 -16.21 -19.50 16.01
N LYS A 402 -16.77 -20.35 15.14
CA LYS A 402 -17.06 -21.75 15.45
C LYS A 402 -15.79 -22.56 15.68
N GLN A 403 -14.76 -22.42 14.83
CA GLN A 403 -13.47 -23.08 15.01
C GLN A 403 -12.73 -22.62 16.27
N MET A 404 -12.73 -21.32 16.59
CA MET A 404 -12.14 -20.80 17.82
C MET A 404 -12.88 -21.30 19.07
N GLN A 405 -14.21 -21.37 19.02
CA GLN A 405 -15.01 -21.92 20.12
C GLN A 405 -14.78 -23.42 20.30
N GLU A 406 -14.66 -24.19 19.21
CA GLU A 406 -14.33 -25.62 19.25
C GLU A 406 -12.92 -25.87 19.80
N ALA A 407 -11.94 -25.05 19.42
CA ALA A 407 -10.56 -25.11 19.93
C ALA A 407 -10.44 -24.66 21.40
N ALA A 408 -11.15 -23.61 21.81
CA ALA A 408 -11.18 -23.18 23.21
C ALA A 408 -11.86 -24.23 24.10
N LEU A 409 -12.92 -24.87 23.60
CA LEU A 409 -13.59 -25.97 24.27
C LEU A 409 -12.68 -27.20 24.39
N SER A 410 -11.89 -27.53 23.35
CA SER A 410 -10.96 -28.67 23.41
C SER A 410 -9.85 -28.45 24.44
N VAL A 411 -9.26 -27.25 24.49
CA VAL A 411 -8.23 -26.89 25.48
C VAL A 411 -8.81 -26.88 26.90
N ALA A 412 -10.02 -26.35 27.09
CA ALA A 412 -10.72 -26.40 28.39
C ALA A 412 -11.07 -27.84 28.81
N VAL A 413 -11.43 -28.71 27.87
CA VAL A 413 -11.69 -30.14 28.10
C VAL A 413 -10.42 -30.90 28.44
N GLU A 414 -9.27 -30.55 27.84
CA GLU A 414 -7.96 -31.12 28.18
C GLU A 414 -7.45 -30.68 29.55
N ALA A 415 -7.66 -29.41 29.92
CA ALA A 415 -7.34 -28.90 31.26
C ALA A 415 -8.20 -29.57 32.36
N LEU A 416 -9.46 -29.89 32.07
CA LEU A 416 -10.38 -30.57 33.00
C LEU A 416 -10.14 -32.09 33.14
N ARG A 417 -9.28 -32.70 32.31
CA ARG A 417 -8.96 -34.14 32.36
C ARG A 417 -7.86 -34.51 33.36
N LYS A 418 -7.18 -33.54 33.99
CA LYS A 418 -5.95 -33.77 34.78
C LYS A 418 -6.10 -33.86 36.31
N GLU A 419 -7.30 -34.03 36.88
CA GLU A 419 -7.46 -34.21 38.34
C GLU A 419 -8.42 -35.36 38.72
N PRO A 420 -8.07 -36.24 39.69
CA PRO A 420 -8.88 -37.41 40.08
C PRO A 420 -10.11 -37.00 40.90
N GLY A 421 -11.29 -37.56 40.54
CA GLY A 421 -12.59 -37.01 40.92
C GLY A 421 -13.50 -37.97 41.69
N ARG A 422 -13.85 -37.58 42.93
CA ARG A 422 -15.00 -38.12 43.67
C ARG A 422 -16.31 -37.78 42.98
N VAL A 423 -17.20 -38.75 42.85
CA VAL A 423 -18.57 -38.56 42.33
C VAL A 423 -19.58 -38.79 43.45
N TYR A 424 -20.50 -37.83 43.63
CA TYR A 424 -21.59 -37.90 44.60
C TYR A 424 -22.91 -38.11 43.86
N LEU A 425 -23.69 -39.12 44.23
CA LEU A 425 -24.97 -39.46 43.60
C LEU A 425 -26.11 -39.27 44.59
N CYS A 426 -27.14 -38.52 44.18
CA CYS A 426 -28.33 -38.38 45.01
C CYS A 426 -29.12 -39.70 45.03
N PRO A 427 -29.49 -40.24 46.20
CA PRO A 427 -30.24 -41.51 46.27
C PRO A 427 -31.66 -41.39 45.72
N ARG A 428 -32.26 -40.19 45.73
CA ARG A 428 -33.66 -39.97 45.31
C ARG A 428 -33.78 -39.64 43.83
N CYS A 429 -33.10 -38.58 43.38
CA CYS A 429 -33.17 -38.08 41.99
C CYS A 429 -32.10 -38.70 41.08
N ARG A 430 -31.10 -39.39 41.64
CA ARG A 430 -29.93 -39.97 40.93
C ARG A 430 -29.08 -38.95 40.16
N GLN A 431 -29.22 -37.67 40.51
CA GLN A 431 -28.37 -36.60 39.98
C GLN A 431 -26.93 -36.80 40.47
N ALA A 432 -25.97 -36.79 39.53
CA ALA A 432 -24.55 -36.87 39.82
C ALA A 432 -23.95 -35.46 40.01
N ALA A 433 -23.13 -35.31 41.04
CA ALA A 433 -22.30 -34.15 41.28
C ALA A 433 -20.84 -34.58 41.40
N ARG A 434 -19.90 -33.74 40.97
CA ARG A 434 -18.46 -34.04 41.04
C ARG A 434 -17.73 -32.99 41.84
N LYS A 435 -16.55 -33.37 42.33
CA LYS A 435 -15.60 -32.50 43.06
C LYS A 435 -16.06 -32.18 44.49
N GLN A 436 -17.31 -31.76 44.69
CA GLN A 436 -17.85 -31.43 46.02
C GLN A 436 -19.26 -31.97 46.23
N ARG A 437 -19.55 -32.44 47.44
CA ARG A 437 -20.88 -32.93 47.83
C ARG A 437 -21.85 -31.74 47.88
N PRO A 438 -22.93 -31.72 47.09
CA PRO A 438 -23.92 -30.64 47.15
C PRO A 438 -24.56 -30.60 48.54
N ALA A 439 -24.98 -29.42 49.02
CA ALA A 439 -25.75 -29.31 50.27
C ALA A 439 -27.19 -29.85 50.12
N ALA A 440 -27.75 -29.84 48.90
CA ALA A 440 -29.01 -30.50 48.55
C ALA A 440 -29.02 -30.91 47.06
N CYS A 441 -29.83 -31.91 46.64
CA CYS A 441 -29.99 -32.26 45.22
C CYS A 441 -30.64 -31.10 44.48
N PRO A 442 -29.99 -30.49 43.47
CA PRO A 442 -30.55 -29.37 42.73
C PRO A 442 -31.80 -29.77 41.92
N ALA A 443 -32.02 -31.07 41.69
CA ALA A 443 -33.18 -31.56 40.96
C ALA A 443 -34.38 -31.96 41.85
N CYS A 444 -34.17 -32.37 43.12
CA CYS A 444 -35.28 -32.85 43.96
C CYS A 444 -35.23 -32.39 45.43
N GLY A 445 -34.28 -31.54 45.78
CA GLY A 445 -34.14 -30.99 47.13
C GLY A 445 -33.69 -31.97 48.22
N GLN A 446 -33.28 -33.21 47.88
CA GLN A 446 -32.80 -34.19 48.87
C GLN A 446 -31.55 -33.67 49.59
N ASP A 447 -31.46 -33.87 50.91
CA ASP A 447 -30.29 -33.43 51.68
C ASP A 447 -28.97 -34.00 51.13
N GLY A 448 -27.99 -33.13 50.98
CA GLY A 448 -26.65 -33.38 50.52
C GLY A 448 -25.91 -34.46 51.30
N ARG A 449 -26.18 -34.58 52.60
CA ARG A 449 -25.57 -35.62 53.45
C ARG A 449 -25.96 -37.03 53.04
N SER A 450 -27.11 -37.19 52.38
CA SER A 450 -27.64 -38.47 51.91
C SER A 450 -27.02 -38.94 50.58
N PHE A 451 -26.13 -38.16 49.95
CA PHE A 451 -25.53 -38.54 48.67
C PHE A 451 -24.55 -39.71 48.82
N LEU A 452 -24.69 -40.73 47.98
CA LEU A 452 -23.73 -41.83 47.88
C LEU A 452 -22.43 -41.32 47.25
N THR A 453 -21.30 -41.61 47.88
CA THR A 453 -19.98 -41.22 47.36
C THR A 453 -19.36 -42.41 46.64
N VAL A 454 -18.93 -42.20 45.41
CA VAL A 454 -18.29 -43.19 44.57
C VAL A 454 -16.89 -42.69 44.22
N GLU A 455 -15.89 -43.43 44.67
CA GLU A 455 -14.49 -43.23 44.30
C GLU A 455 -14.22 -43.96 42.99
N VAL A 456 -13.71 -43.23 41.99
CA VAL A 456 -13.57 -43.74 40.63
C VAL A 456 -12.51 -44.84 40.53
N ASP A 457 -11.44 -44.74 41.31
CA ASP A 457 -10.35 -45.73 41.33
C ASP A 457 -10.77 -47.08 41.96
N ALA A 458 -11.76 -47.05 42.86
CA ALA A 458 -12.29 -48.26 43.50
C ALA A 458 -13.19 -49.09 42.55
N LEU A 459 -13.75 -48.46 41.50
CA LEU A 459 -14.65 -49.12 40.55
C LEU A 459 -13.93 -50.10 39.62
N GLU A 460 -12.69 -49.81 39.22
CA GLU A 460 -11.93 -50.74 38.37
C GLU A 460 -11.50 -51.99 39.15
N ALA A 461 -11.12 -51.84 40.43
CA ALA A 461 -10.81 -52.96 41.32
C ALA A 461 -12.06 -53.82 41.61
N ALA A 462 -13.22 -53.20 41.84
CA ALA A 462 -14.48 -53.90 42.01
C ALA A 462 -14.92 -54.64 40.74
N ALA A 463 -14.75 -54.04 39.56
CA ALA A 463 -15.03 -54.70 38.28
C ALA A 463 -14.12 -55.92 38.04
N ALA A 464 -12.85 -55.85 38.43
CA ALA A 464 -11.93 -56.98 38.38
C ALA A 464 -12.38 -58.14 39.29
N ALA A 465 -12.85 -57.85 40.51
CA ALA A 465 -13.41 -58.85 41.42
C ALA A 465 -14.76 -59.45 40.93
N GLN A 466 -15.48 -58.73 40.05
CA GLN A 466 -16.79 -59.10 39.50
C GLN A 466 -16.72 -59.81 38.14
N GLY A 467 -15.63 -60.52 37.88
CA GLY A 467 -15.44 -61.26 36.63
C GLY A 467 -14.83 -60.43 35.49
N GLY A 468 -14.28 -59.26 35.79
CA GLY A 468 -13.61 -58.39 34.83
C GLY A 468 -14.55 -57.43 34.09
N ALA A 469 -13.96 -56.42 33.43
CA ALA A 469 -14.67 -55.38 32.70
C ALA A 469 -14.59 -55.60 31.18
N GLY A 470 -15.70 -55.99 30.56
CA GLY A 470 -15.83 -56.14 29.11
C GLY A 470 -16.47 -54.92 28.45
N GLU A 471 -16.09 -54.62 27.20
CA GLU A 471 -16.75 -53.60 26.41
C GLU A 471 -18.10 -54.10 25.86
N ALA A 472 -19.17 -53.40 26.20
CA ALA A 472 -20.49 -53.62 25.65
C ALA A 472 -20.93 -52.40 24.82
N ARG A 473 -21.36 -52.65 23.58
CA ARG A 473 -21.96 -51.58 22.75
C ARG A 473 -23.24 -51.08 23.39
N ALA A 474 -23.28 -49.79 23.72
CA ALA A 474 -24.46 -49.08 24.17
C ALA A 474 -25.49 -48.94 23.03
N PHE A 475 -26.71 -48.58 23.39
CA PHE A 475 -27.84 -48.54 22.45
C PHE A 475 -27.68 -47.52 21.29
N ASP A 476 -26.88 -46.48 21.48
CA ASP A 476 -26.56 -45.45 20.48
C ASP A 476 -25.22 -45.69 19.75
N GLY A 477 -24.63 -46.87 19.91
CA GLY A 477 -23.39 -47.26 19.21
C GLY A 477 -22.09 -46.93 19.93
N ALA A 478 -22.12 -46.19 21.05
CA ALA A 478 -20.91 -45.91 21.85
C ALA A 478 -20.49 -47.14 22.70
N SER A 479 -19.18 -47.41 22.82
CA SER A 479 -18.69 -48.51 23.67
C SER A 479 -18.66 -48.07 25.15
N LEU A 480 -19.29 -48.85 26.03
CA LEU A 480 -19.23 -48.67 27.49
C LEU A 480 -18.70 -49.95 28.13
N ARG A 481 -17.83 -49.80 29.14
CA ARG A 481 -17.28 -50.94 29.88
C ARG A 481 -18.23 -51.36 30.99
N TRP A 482 -18.60 -52.63 31.04
CA TRP A 482 -19.41 -53.21 32.09
C TRP A 482 -18.64 -54.33 32.78
N SER A 483 -18.78 -54.44 34.09
CA SER A 483 -18.42 -55.68 34.79
C SER A 483 -19.31 -56.82 34.35
N GLN A 484 -18.78 -58.04 34.30
CA GLN A 484 -19.56 -59.21 33.91
C GLN A 484 -20.76 -59.42 34.86
N ALA A 485 -20.55 -59.26 36.17
CA ALA A 485 -21.63 -59.37 37.14
C ALA A 485 -22.77 -58.35 36.93
N ALA A 486 -22.46 -57.11 36.49
CA ALA A 486 -23.49 -56.11 36.16
C ALA A 486 -24.32 -56.49 34.93
N LEU A 487 -23.68 -57.07 33.91
CA LEU A 487 -24.38 -57.59 32.73
C LEU A 487 -25.28 -58.77 33.11
N ASP A 488 -24.80 -59.69 33.92
CA ASP A 488 -25.56 -60.84 34.40
C ASP A 488 -26.78 -60.38 35.23
N GLY A 489 -26.61 -59.36 36.09
CA GLY A 489 -27.71 -58.74 36.84
C GLY A 489 -28.77 -58.13 35.93
N LEU A 490 -28.38 -57.54 34.80
CA LEU A 490 -29.31 -57.01 33.81
C LEU A 490 -30.06 -58.13 33.08
N VAL A 491 -29.39 -59.22 32.72
CA VAL A 491 -30.00 -60.40 32.07
C VAL A 491 -31.08 -61.05 32.95
N ARG A 492 -30.93 -61.00 34.28
CA ARG A 492 -31.90 -61.56 35.24
C ARG A 492 -33.25 -60.82 35.28
N VAL A 493 -33.36 -59.61 34.72
CA VAL A 493 -34.66 -58.92 34.62
C VAL A 493 -35.50 -59.59 33.54
N ALA A 494 -36.49 -60.39 33.92
CA ALA A 494 -37.25 -61.24 33.00
C ALA A 494 -37.95 -60.46 31.86
N ASP A 495 -38.56 -59.32 32.18
CA ASP A 495 -39.29 -58.49 31.22
C ASP A 495 -38.32 -57.72 30.29
N SER A 496 -38.50 -57.87 28.98
CA SER A 496 -37.57 -57.33 27.98
C SER A 496 -37.58 -55.80 27.91
N ASP A 497 -38.75 -55.19 28.11
CA ASP A 497 -38.91 -53.74 28.00
C ASP A 497 -38.39 -53.05 29.27
N ALA A 498 -38.66 -53.63 30.45
CA ALA A 498 -38.09 -53.20 31.71
C ALA A 498 -36.56 -53.36 31.72
N ARG A 499 -36.03 -54.46 31.15
CA ARG A 499 -34.59 -54.68 30.99
C ARG A 499 -33.95 -53.62 30.09
N ARG A 500 -34.55 -53.33 28.94
CA ARG A 500 -34.07 -52.30 28.00
C ARG A 500 -34.11 -50.91 28.62
N SER A 501 -35.20 -50.58 29.32
CA SER A 501 -35.36 -49.31 30.04
C SER A 501 -34.38 -49.17 31.21
N ALA A 502 -34.13 -50.24 31.97
CA ALA A 502 -33.11 -50.26 33.03
C ALA A 502 -31.71 -50.04 32.46
N ARG A 503 -31.36 -50.73 31.36
CA ARG A 503 -30.07 -50.56 30.68
C ARG A 503 -29.84 -49.12 30.24
N LEU A 504 -30.81 -48.52 29.56
CA LEU A 504 -30.71 -47.12 29.12
C LEU A 504 -30.52 -46.14 30.28
N ARG A 505 -31.21 -46.37 31.41
CA ARG A 505 -31.05 -45.55 32.61
C ARG A 505 -29.66 -45.70 33.22
N ILE A 506 -29.14 -46.92 33.32
CA ILE A 506 -27.79 -47.19 33.84
C ILE A 506 -26.73 -46.54 32.94
N GLU A 507 -26.81 -46.74 31.62
CA GLU A 507 -25.84 -46.19 30.67
C GLU A 507 -25.85 -44.64 30.69
N LYS A 508 -27.05 -44.03 30.73
CA LYS A 508 -27.18 -42.58 30.84
C LYS A 508 -26.62 -42.03 32.15
N ALA A 509 -26.92 -42.68 33.28
CA ALA A 509 -26.41 -42.29 34.59
C ALA A 509 -24.88 -42.42 34.65
N ALA A 510 -24.33 -43.53 34.16
CA ALA A 510 -22.89 -43.78 34.08
C ALA A 510 -22.16 -42.74 33.23
N ARG A 511 -22.75 -42.31 32.09
CA ARG A 511 -22.16 -41.26 31.25
C ARG A 511 -22.20 -39.88 31.87
N LEU A 512 -23.31 -39.49 32.50
CA LEU A 512 -23.38 -38.23 33.24
C LEU A 512 -22.35 -38.22 34.39
N ALA A 513 -22.19 -39.37 35.04
CA ALA A 513 -21.16 -39.62 36.03
C ALA A 513 -19.75 -39.87 35.42
N LYS A 514 -19.59 -39.93 34.09
CA LYS A 514 -18.38 -40.34 33.32
C LYS A 514 -17.60 -41.42 34.06
N MET A 515 -18.30 -42.48 34.45
CA MET A 515 -17.69 -43.64 35.10
C MET A 515 -16.89 -44.44 34.07
N PRO A 516 -15.68 -44.90 34.42
CA PRO A 516 -14.84 -45.67 33.50
C PRO A 516 -15.38 -47.09 33.27
N VAL A 517 -16.09 -47.65 34.27
CA VAL A 517 -16.73 -48.97 34.21
C VAL A 517 -18.03 -48.99 35.02
N ILE A 518 -19.01 -49.74 34.55
CA ILE A 518 -20.28 -49.99 35.25
C ILE A 518 -20.15 -51.27 36.09
N THR A 519 -20.10 -51.12 37.42
CA THR A 519 -20.06 -52.25 38.36
C THR A 519 -21.46 -52.75 38.73
N LEU A 520 -21.56 -53.95 39.30
CA LEU A 520 -22.84 -54.51 39.71
C LEU A 520 -23.54 -53.65 40.77
N GLU A 521 -22.81 -53.13 41.76
CA GLU A 521 -23.37 -52.27 42.81
C GLU A 521 -24.00 -51.02 42.20
N PHE A 522 -23.36 -50.43 41.20
CA PHE A 522 -23.90 -49.28 40.50
C PHE A 522 -25.14 -49.65 39.68
N ALA A 523 -25.09 -50.75 38.94
CA ALA A 523 -26.21 -51.22 38.14
C ALA A 523 -27.45 -51.55 39.01
N GLN A 524 -27.26 -52.16 40.18
CA GLN A 524 -28.32 -52.56 41.11
C GLN A 524 -29.18 -51.38 41.58
N ILE A 525 -28.60 -50.19 41.74
CA ILE A 525 -29.35 -48.97 42.10
C ILE A 525 -30.45 -48.66 41.07
N HIS A 526 -30.26 -49.09 39.83
CA HIS A 526 -31.14 -48.78 38.70
C HIS A 526 -31.92 -49.98 38.17
N LEU A 527 -31.60 -51.19 38.63
CA LEU A 527 -32.39 -52.39 38.37
C LEU A 527 -33.68 -52.35 39.23
N PRO A 528 -34.83 -52.80 38.71
CA PRO A 528 -36.02 -53.00 39.54
C PRO A 528 -35.73 -54.09 40.59
N GLU A 529 -36.29 -53.94 41.80
CA GLU A 529 -36.17 -54.97 42.85
C GLU A 529 -36.67 -56.31 42.30
N ALA A 530 -35.85 -57.36 42.43
CA ALA A 530 -36.27 -58.70 42.10
C ALA A 530 -37.39 -59.10 43.06
N ARG A 531 -38.61 -59.28 42.56
CA ARG A 531 -39.60 -60.08 43.29
C ARG A 531 -38.99 -61.48 43.42
N GLN A 532 -38.77 -61.94 44.66
CA GLN A 532 -38.58 -63.37 44.92
C GLN A 532 -39.83 -64.14 44.47
#